data_AF-A0A950QCJ8-F1
#
_entry.id   AF-A0A950QCJ8-F1
#
_cell.length_a   1.000
_cell.length_b   1.000
_cell.length_c   1.000
_cell.angle_alpha   90.00
_cell.angle_beta   90.00
_cell.angle_gamma   90.00
#
_symmetry.space_group_name_H-M   'P 1'
#
loop_
_entity.id
_entity.type
_entity.pdbx_description
1 polymer ?
#
loop_
_entity_poly.entity_id
_entity_poly.type
_entity_poly.pdbx_seq_one_letter_code
_entity_poly.pdbx_strand_id
1 'polypeptide(L)'
;MMRRRYGLAVLALAAVLLAAGSAVVVSGQLLAYQDGYVFFTSGDGFRVASDIIIRDAKTGGNTALKPAPRIWARATFNSSGTVTELDLSRAPLPAQGSFADVQRFAVALSTPAPNPDLLAYAATPGPDETPLPTQHFSGKPVLVTFIVQVPPITPFTSSVYITTDQSGWNAQAIPMDRVDALHYQITRRYPSGTSFRYLYDRGSFQSKEVAQNGLDRRPRVFVVPDADVRVIRDNVYAWQDQANGGVNQVQPQVMPTPYNPAPFPNLPCLPPPQPPAPGHKPPPPPAGCPGAPPPGAPPPP
;
A
#
# COMPACT_ATOMS: atom_id res chain seq x y z
N MET A 1 -8.32 5.32 90.31
CA MET A 1 -7.22 5.10 89.34
C MET A 1 -7.74 4.21 88.21
N MET A 2 -8.09 4.77 87.06
CA MET A 2 -8.44 4.00 85.85
C MET A 2 -7.87 4.73 84.64
N ARG A 3 -6.81 4.18 84.04
CA ARG A 3 -6.23 4.66 82.77
C ARG A 3 -6.72 3.74 81.66
N ARG A 4 -7.65 4.21 80.83
CA ARG A 4 -8.00 3.58 79.55
C ARG A 4 -7.02 4.08 78.47
N ARG A 5 -6.36 3.14 77.81
CA ARG A 5 -5.43 3.39 76.68
C ARG A 5 -6.25 3.56 75.40
N TYR A 6 -6.02 4.65 74.68
CA TYR A 6 -6.51 4.88 73.32
C TYR A 6 -5.61 4.10 72.35
N GLY A 7 -6.20 3.15 71.61
CA GLY A 7 -5.55 2.49 70.49
C GLY A 7 -5.65 3.36 69.24
N LEU A 8 -4.50 3.82 68.74
CA LEU A 8 -4.34 4.58 67.51
C LEU A 8 -4.41 3.59 66.32
N ALA A 9 -5.49 3.61 65.55
CA ALA A 9 -5.60 2.85 64.31
C ALA A 9 -4.99 3.68 63.16
N VAL A 10 -3.84 3.25 62.65
CA VAL A 10 -3.19 3.86 61.48
C VAL A 10 -3.85 3.30 60.22
N LEU A 11 -4.61 4.15 59.52
CA LEU A 11 -5.24 3.85 58.25
C LEU A 11 -4.25 4.16 57.12
N ALA A 12 -3.63 3.13 56.54
CA ALA A 12 -2.76 3.27 55.36
C ALA A 12 -3.61 3.24 54.08
N LEU A 13 -3.82 4.40 53.46
CA LEU A 13 -4.51 4.55 52.18
C LEU A 13 -3.50 4.39 51.04
N ALA A 14 -3.41 3.20 50.45
CA ALA A 14 -2.61 2.96 49.25
C ALA A 14 -3.41 3.38 48.01
N ALA A 15 -3.06 4.52 47.40
CA ALA A 15 -3.62 4.96 46.14
C ALA A 15 -2.98 4.19 44.97
N VAL A 16 -3.70 3.20 44.43
CA VAL A 16 -3.30 2.51 43.19
C VAL A 16 -3.70 3.41 42.01
N LEU A 17 -2.75 4.15 41.46
CA LEU A 17 -2.89 4.83 40.17
C LEU A 17 -2.82 3.78 39.05
N LEU A 18 -3.96 3.21 38.68
CA LEU A 18 -4.09 2.42 37.45
C LEU A 18 -3.97 3.37 36.27
N ALA A 19 -2.89 3.25 35.50
CA ALA A 19 -2.76 3.88 34.19
C ALA A 19 -3.84 3.28 33.26
N ALA A 20 -4.99 3.92 33.17
CA ALA A 20 -5.99 3.61 32.17
C ALA A 20 -5.41 3.99 30.81
N GLY A 21 -4.87 3.01 30.08
CA GLY A 21 -4.47 3.19 28.70
C GLY A 21 -5.64 3.80 27.93
N SER A 22 -5.43 4.94 27.29
CA SER A 22 -6.48 5.64 26.57
C SER A 22 -7.03 4.72 25.48
N ALA A 23 -8.32 4.41 25.55
CA ALA A 23 -8.96 3.61 24.52
C ALA A 23 -8.85 4.34 23.18
N VAL A 24 -8.35 3.64 22.16
CA VAL A 24 -8.29 4.20 20.81
C VAL A 24 -9.68 4.07 20.20
N VAL A 25 -10.16 5.13 19.57
CA VAL A 25 -11.49 5.17 18.95
C VAL A 25 -11.33 5.54 17.49
N VAL A 26 -11.86 4.70 16.59
CA VAL A 26 -11.80 4.94 15.15
C VAL A 26 -13.18 4.86 14.53
N SER A 27 -13.49 5.73 13.57
CA SER A 27 -14.75 5.72 12.83
C SER A 27 -14.55 5.46 11.34
N GLY A 28 -15.51 4.78 10.72
CA GLY A 28 -15.50 4.49 9.30
C GLY A 28 -16.74 3.74 8.85
N GLN A 29 -16.87 3.53 7.54
CA GLN A 29 -17.95 2.70 6.99
C GLN A 29 -17.55 1.22 7.02
N LEU A 30 -18.46 0.37 7.50
CA LEU A 30 -18.30 -1.08 7.53
C LEU A 30 -18.39 -1.68 6.13
N LEU A 31 -17.44 -2.55 5.85
CA LEU A 31 -17.42 -3.43 4.69
C LEU A 31 -18.05 -4.78 5.01
N ALA A 32 -17.69 -5.38 6.15
CA ALA A 32 -18.20 -6.67 6.60
C ALA A 32 -18.04 -6.87 8.11
N TYR A 33 -18.84 -7.75 8.70
CA TYR A 33 -18.72 -8.22 10.08
C TYR A 33 -19.05 -9.71 10.12
N GLN A 34 -18.04 -10.55 10.32
CA GLN A 34 -18.19 -12.01 10.30
C GLN A 34 -17.02 -12.69 11.01
N ASP A 35 -17.27 -13.89 11.55
CA ASP A 35 -16.25 -14.75 12.15
C ASP A 35 -15.39 -14.11 13.26
N GLY A 36 -15.98 -13.17 14.01
CA GLY A 36 -15.25 -12.43 15.07
C GLY A 36 -14.30 -11.37 14.52
N TYR A 37 -14.51 -10.89 13.31
CA TYR A 37 -13.79 -9.78 12.70
C TYR A 37 -14.73 -8.71 12.18
N VAL A 38 -14.28 -7.46 12.23
CA VAL A 38 -14.93 -6.30 11.61
C VAL A 38 -14.00 -5.70 10.56
N PHE A 39 -14.52 -5.43 9.37
CA PHE A 39 -13.79 -4.87 8.24
C PHE A 39 -14.33 -3.50 7.90
N PHE A 40 -13.44 -2.52 7.76
CA PHE A 40 -13.78 -1.18 7.31
C PHE A 40 -13.49 -1.03 5.81
N THR A 41 -14.13 -0.05 5.20
CA THR A 41 -13.91 0.34 3.79
C THR A 41 -12.49 0.86 3.51
N SER A 42 -11.68 1.11 4.54
CA SER A 42 -10.23 1.33 4.39
C SER A 42 -9.46 0.08 3.95
N GLY A 43 -10.09 -1.11 4.01
CA GLY A 43 -9.46 -2.40 3.74
C GLY A 43 -8.87 -3.05 5.00
N ASP A 44 -8.91 -2.38 6.15
CA ASP A 44 -8.40 -2.90 7.41
C ASP A 44 -9.46 -3.76 8.13
N GLY A 45 -9.01 -4.89 8.68
CA GLY A 45 -9.79 -5.83 9.47
C GLY A 45 -9.25 -5.97 10.90
N PHE A 46 -10.16 -5.94 11.86
CA PHE A 46 -9.86 -5.98 13.29
C PHE A 46 -10.58 -7.13 13.99
N ARG A 47 -9.91 -7.73 14.96
CA ARG A 47 -10.50 -8.78 15.80
C ARG A 47 -11.54 -8.15 16.73
N VAL A 48 -12.65 -8.84 16.89
CA VAL A 48 -13.76 -8.44 17.75
C VAL A 48 -13.74 -9.27 19.02
N ALA A 49 -13.93 -8.61 20.17
CA ALA A 49 -14.08 -9.29 21.45
C ALA A 49 -15.35 -10.17 21.46
N SER A 50 -15.31 -11.31 22.13
CA SER A 50 -16.46 -12.23 22.21
C SER A 50 -17.68 -11.63 22.92
N ASP A 51 -17.45 -10.63 23.77
CA ASP A 51 -18.42 -9.88 24.56
C ASP A 51 -18.62 -8.45 24.04
N ILE A 52 -18.44 -8.25 22.73
CA ILE A 52 -18.58 -6.93 22.09
C ILE A 52 -19.91 -6.26 22.42
N ILE A 53 -19.82 -4.99 22.82
CA ILE A 53 -20.99 -4.14 23.03
C ILE A 53 -21.34 -3.42 21.72
N ILE A 54 -22.58 -3.58 21.25
CA ILE A 54 -23.06 -2.91 20.03
C ILE A 54 -24.14 -1.90 20.41
N ARG A 55 -23.93 -0.63 20.05
CA ARG A 55 -24.82 0.48 20.43
C ARG A 55 -25.22 1.32 19.23
N ASP A 56 -26.18 2.21 19.45
CA ASP A 56 -26.53 3.24 18.49
C ASP A 56 -25.59 4.44 18.68
N ALA A 57 -24.91 4.86 17.63
CA ALA A 57 -23.89 5.91 17.73
C ALA A 57 -24.46 7.29 18.11
N LYS A 58 -25.76 7.52 17.86
CA LYS A 58 -26.44 8.78 18.19
C LYS A 58 -26.92 8.79 19.64
N THR A 59 -27.47 7.69 20.13
CA THR A 59 -28.06 7.65 21.49
C THR A 59 -27.12 7.07 22.54
N GLY A 60 -26.08 6.32 22.15
CA GLY A 60 -25.22 5.57 23.07
C GLY A 60 -25.94 4.41 23.78
N GLY A 61 -27.17 4.09 23.36
CA GLY A 61 -27.99 3.01 23.91
C GLY A 61 -28.03 1.79 23.00
N ASN A 62 -28.90 0.82 23.33
CA ASN A 62 -29.10 -0.37 22.51
C ASN A 62 -29.58 0.02 21.10
N THR A 63 -29.02 -0.63 20.07
CA THR A 63 -29.42 -0.41 18.68
C THR A 63 -30.17 -1.60 18.11
N ALA A 64 -31.13 -1.32 17.22
CA ALA A 64 -31.74 -2.33 16.36
C ALA A 64 -30.93 -2.56 15.06
N LEU A 65 -29.92 -1.72 14.80
CA LEU A 65 -29.04 -1.89 13.65
C LEU A 65 -28.15 -3.13 13.84
N LYS A 66 -27.98 -3.90 12.78
CA LYS A 66 -27.02 -5.00 12.73
C LYS A 66 -25.75 -4.53 12.02
N PRO A 67 -24.55 -4.94 12.45
CA PRO A 67 -23.33 -4.71 11.67
C PRO A 67 -23.49 -5.31 10.27
N ALA A 68 -23.43 -4.47 9.25
CA ALA A 68 -23.65 -4.86 7.86
C ALA A 68 -22.89 -3.90 6.93
N PRO A 69 -22.62 -4.30 5.66
CA PRO A 69 -22.02 -3.40 4.68
C PRO A 69 -22.80 -2.08 4.58
N ARG A 70 -22.09 -0.99 4.33
CA ARG A 70 -22.63 0.39 4.18
C ARG A 70 -23.10 1.07 5.46
N ILE A 71 -23.14 0.37 6.60
CA ILE A 71 -23.38 0.98 7.92
C ILE A 71 -22.12 1.70 8.39
N TRP A 72 -22.26 2.91 8.93
CA TRP A 72 -21.15 3.62 9.58
C TRP A 72 -20.99 3.09 11.00
N ALA A 73 -19.74 2.95 11.43
CA ALA A 73 -19.45 2.49 12.77
C ALA A 73 -18.30 3.28 13.40
N ARG A 74 -18.38 3.46 14.71
CA ARG A 74 -17.27 3.89 15.57
C ARG A 74 -16.87 2.71 16.44
N ALA A 75 -15.64 2.25 16.26
CA ALA A 75 -15.05 1.13 16.99
C ALA A 75 -14.13 1.66 18.10
N THR A 76 -14.33 1.15 19.31
CA THR A 76 -13.43 1.36 20.45
C THR A 76 -12.53 0.15 20.62
N PHE A 77 -11.23 0.40 20.71
CA PHE A 77 -10.20 -0.62 20.83
C PHE A 77 -9.62 -0.65 22.23
N ASN A 78 -9.37 -1.86 22.74
CA ASN A 78 -8.56 -2.05 23.94
C ASN A 78 -7.06 -1.92 23.63
N SER A 79 -6.22 -2.01 24.66
CA SER A 79 -4.75 -1.92 24.53
C SER A 79 -4.12 -3.03 23.67
N SER A 80 -4.85 -4.11 23.37
CA SER A 80 -4.41 -5.19 22.49
C SER A 80 -4.86 -5.02 21.03
N GLY A 81 -5.53 -3.91 20.69
CA GLY A 81 -6.07 -3.67 19.34
C GLY A 81 -7.31 -4.51 19.00
N THR A 82 -7.97 -5.10 20.01
CA THR A 82 -9.24 -5.81 19.82
C THR A 82 -10.41 -4.83 20.00
N VAL A 83 -11.41 -4.92 19.12
CA VAL A 83 -12.63 -4.11 19.18
C VAL A 83 -13.52 -4.59 20.31
N THR A 84 -13.74 -3.74 21.32
CA THR A 84 -14.58 -4.04 22.48
C THR A 84 -15.97 -3.41 22.39
N GLU A 85 -16.12 -2.37 21.57
CA GLU A 85 -17.39 -1.67 21.38
C GLU A 85 -17.53 -1.20 19.93
N LEU A 86 -18.75 -1.25 19.41
CA LEU A 86 -19.10 -0.83 18.06
C LEU A 86 -20.41 -0.04 18.05
N ASP A 87 -20.28 1.27 17.88
CA ASP A 87 -21.39 2.21 17.79
C ASP A 87 -21.84 2.35 16.33
N LEU A 88 -23.06 1.92 16.00
CA LEU A 88 -23.59 1.88 14.63
C LEU A 88 -24.42 3.12 14.27
N SER A 89 -24.31 3.56 13.02
CA SER A 89 -25.06 4.70 12.47
C SER A 89 -25.41 4.48 10.99
N ARG A 90 -26.57 4.96 10.56
CA ARG A 90 -26.91 5.06 9.13
C ARG A 90 -26.31 6.32 8.47
N ALA A 91 -25.96 7.33 9.26
CA ALA A 91 -25.34 8.56 8.80
C ALA A 91 -23.83 8.54 9.03
N PRO A 92 -23.03 9.25 8.20
CA PRO A 92 -21.60 9.40 8.40
C PRO A 92 -21.26 9.90 9.81
N LEU A 93 -20.27 9.26 10.44
CA LEU A 93 -19.75 9.67 11.73
C LEU A 93 -18.54 10.58 11.55
N PRO A 94 -18.31 11.55 12.45
CA PRO A 94 -17.09 12.34 12.44
C PRO A 94 -15.85 11.44 12.50
N ALA A 95 -14.82 11.77 11.73
CA ALA A 95 -13.54 11.06 11.79
C ALA A 95 -12.95 11.17 13.20
N GLN A 96 -12.63 10.03 13.81
CA GLN A 96 -11.97 9.93 15.11
C GLN A 96 -10.77 9.00 14.97
N GLY A 97 -9.63 9.38 15.56
CA GLY A 97 -8.40 8.58 15.54
C GLY A 97 -7.86 8.29 14.13
N SER A 98 -6.90 7.38 14.07
CA SER A 98 -6.34 6.84 12.83
C SER A 98 -6.21 5.32 12.93
N PHE A 99 -6.56 4.61 11.85
CA PHE A 99 -6.32 3.17 11.74
C PHE A 99 -4.83 2.81 11.71
N ALA A 100 -3.93 3.78 11.53
CA ALA A 100 -2.48 3.57 11.61
C ALA A 100 -2.01 3.28 13.05
N ASP A 101 -2.73 3.77 14.05
CA ASP A 101 -2.35 3.67 15.46
C ASP A 101 -2.84 2.36 16.12
N VAL A 102 -3.60 1.55 15.39
CA VAL A 102 -4.19 0.29 15.88
C VAL A 102 -3.49 -0.90 15.23
N GLN A 103 -3.11 -1.88 16.05
CA GLN A 103 -2.55 -3.14 15.56
C GLN A 103 -3.56 -3.86 14.66
N ARG A 104 -3.19 -4.05 13.39
CA ARG A 104 -4.04 -4.68 12.38
C ARG A 104 -3.92 -6.19 12.48
N PHE A 105 -5.06 -6.89 12.47
CA PHE A 105 -5.09 -8.35 12.59
C PHE A 105 -5.42 -9.06 11.29
N ALA A 106 -6.09 -8.38 10.36
CA ALA A 106 -6.32 -8.89 9.02
C ALA A 106 -6.35 -7.72 8.03
N VAL A 107 -5.66 -7.84 6.90
CA VAL A 107 -6.01 -7.07 5.70
C VAL A 107 -7.14 -7.86 5.04
N ALA A 108 -8.25 -7.20 4.69
CA ALA A 108 -9.39 -7.88 4.10
C ALA A 108 -8.97 -8.70 2.87
N LEU A 109 -8.81 -10.01 3.02
CA LEU A 109 -8.81 -10.95 1.92
C LEU A 109 -10.26 -11.01 1.44
N SER A 110 -10.47 -10.81 0.14
CA SER A 110 -11.78 -10.81 -0.54
C SER A 110 -12.80 -11.77 0.09
N THR A 111 -14.03 -11.30 0.28
CA THR A 111 -15.12 -12.03 0.94
C THR A 111 -15.24 -13.47 0.41
N PRO A 112 -15.41 -14.49 1.28
CA PRO A 112 -15.54 -15.89 0.87
C PRO A 112 -16.78 -16.19 0.02
N ALA A 113 -17.73 -15.25 -0.07
CA ALA A 113 -18.85 -15.35 -0.98
C ALA A 113 -18.44 -14.82 -2.37
N PRO A 114 -18.64 -15.61 -3.45
CA PRO A 114 -18.39 -15.15 -4.81
C PRO A 114 -19.32 -13.98 -5.13
N ASN A 115 -18.81 -13.00 -5.87
CA ASN A 115 -19.59 -11.82 -6.26
C ASN A 115 -20.84 -12.27 -7.07
N PRO A 116 -22.08 -12.06 -6.58
CA PRO A 116 -23.28 -12.51 -7.27
C PRO A 116 -23.45 -11.87 -8.65
N ASP A 117 -22.83 -10.71 -8.89
CA ASP A 117 -22.85 -10.06 -10.20
C ASP A 117 -22.07 -10.84 -11.28
N LEU A 118 -21.11 -11.69 -10.87
CA LEU A 118 -20.36 -12.56 -11.79
C LEU A 118 -21.14 -13.81 -12.18
N LEU A 119 -22.13 -14.23 -11.38
CA LEU A 119 -23.01 -15.35 -11.74
C LEU A 119 -23.94 -14.99 -12.90
N ALA A 120 -24.33 -13.71 -13.03
CA ALA A 120 -25.17 -13.24 -14.14
C ALA A 120 -24.43 -13.20 -15.49
N TYR A 121 -23.10 -13.21 -15.48
CA TYR A 121 -22.25 -13.27 -16.69
C TYR A 121 -21.77 -14.69 -17.04
N ALA A 122 -22.24 -15.72 -16.34
CA ALA A 122 -22.17 -17.09 -16.86
C ALA A 122 -23.10 -17.17 -18.09
N ALA A 123 -22.53 -16.83 -19.25
CA ALA A 123 -23.23 -16.57 -20.50
C ALA A 123 -24.32 -17.61 -20.79
N THR A 124 -25.54 -17.12 -21.06
CA THR A 124 -26.52 -17.86 -21.86
C THR A 124 -25.86 -18.09 -23.23
N PRO A 125 -25.49 -19.34 -23.60
CA PRO A 125 -24.85 -19.58 -24.87
C PRO A 125 -25.78 -19.18 -26.02
N GLY A 126 -25.24 -18.54 -27.07
CA GLY A 126 -25.97 -18.37 -28.32
C GLY A 126 -26.32 -19.73 -28.92
N PRO A 127 -27.37 -19.82 -29.77
CA PRO A 127 -27.90 -21.10 -30.26
C PRO A 127 -26.90 -21.97 -31.04
N ASP A 128 -25.77 -21.41 -31.49
CA ASP A 128 -24.76 -22.11 -32.32
C ASP A 128 -23.35 -22.16 -31.70
N GLU A 129 -23.15 -21.73 -30.45
CA GLU A 129 -21.83 -21.83 -29.81
C GLU A 129 -21.71 -23.17 -29.06
N THR A 130 -20.69 -23.97 -29.43
CA THR A 130 -20.30 -25.14 -28.64
C THR A 130 -19.97 -24.66 -27.22
N PRO A 131 -20.71 -25.08 -26.17
CA PRO A 131 -20.48 -24.60 -24.83
C PRO A 131 -19.03 -24.87 -24.44
N LEU A 132 -18.23 -23.82 -24.28
CA LEU A 132 -17.00 -23.93 -23.52
C LEU A 132 -17.40 -24.49 -22.15
N PRO A 133 -16.65 -25.44 -21.57
CA PRO A 133 -17.00 -26.03 -20.29
C PRO A 133 -17.25 -24.89 -19.31
N THR A 134 -18.50 -24.75 -18.88
CA THR A 134 -18.95 -23.67 -18.00
C THR A 134 -18.07 -23.74 -16.76
N GLN A 135 -17.14 -22.79 -16.59
CA GLN A 135 -16.29 -22.76 -15.41
C GLN A 135 -17.19 -22.42 -14.22
N HIS A 136 -17.59 -23.47 -13.49
CA HIS A 136 -18.36 -23.33 -12.28
C HIS A 136 -17.42 -22.81 -11.19
N PHE A 137 -17.74 -21.66 -10.61
CA PHE A 137 -17.01 -21.11 -9.48
C PHE A 137 -17.82 -21.30 -8.21
N SER A 138 -17.39 -22.23 -7.35
CA SER A 138 -18.05 -22.51 -6.08
C SER A 138 -17.89 -21.42 -5.01
N GLY A 139 -17.00 -20.43 -5.22
CA GLY A 139 -16.56 -19.51 -4.17
C GLY A 139 -15.66 -20.17 -3.12
N LYS A 140 -15.38 -21.48 -3.23
CA LYS A 140 -14.58 -22.18 -2.23
C LYS A 140 -13.19 -21.53 -2.11
N PRO A 141 -12.62 -21.50 -0.91
CA PRO A 141 -11.36 -20.81 -0.69
C PRO A 141 -10.17 -21.67 -1.18
N VAL A 142 -9.49 -21.17 -2.20
CA VAL A 142 -8.37 -21.81 -2.91
C VAL A 142 -7.04 -21.26 -2.42
N LEU A 143 -6.07 -22.14 -2.20
CA LEU A 143 -4.71 -21.74 -1.88
C LEU A 143 -3.94 -21.43 -3.17
N VAL A 144 -3.65 -20.15 -3.41
CA VAL A 144 -2.90 -19.71 -4.59
C VAL A 144 -1.48 -19.39 -4.21
N THR A 145 -0.53 -20.09 -4.82
CA THR A 145 0.90 -19.86 -4.67
C THR A 145 1.44 -19.19 -5.92
N PHE A 146 1.94 -17.98 -5.78
CA PHE A 146 2.72 -17.29 -6.81
C PHE A 146 4.18 -17.60 -6.59
N ILE A 147 4.85 -18.05 -7.65
CA ILE A 147 6.29 -18.23 -7.71
C ILE A 147 6.77 -17.37 -8.87
N VAL A 148 7.63 -16.41 -8.59
CA VAL A 148 8.18 -15.51 -9.60
C VAL A 148 9.68 -15.69 -9.71
N GLN A 149 10.16 -15.87 -10.93
CA GLN A 149 11.57 -15.79 -11.29
C GLN A 149 11.90 -14.34 -11.67
N VAL A 150 12.90 -13.75 -11.02
CA VAL A 150 13.38 -12.38 -11.25
C VAL A 150 14.68 -12.39 -12.06
N PRO A 151 15.04 -11.29 -12.75
CA PRO A 151 16.26 -11.27 -13.54
C PRO A 151 17.51 -11.28 -12.63
N PRO A 152 18.65 -11.84 -13.08
CA PRO A 152 19.87 -11.92 -12.27
C PRO A 152 20.45 -10.59 -11.78
N ILE A 153 20.08 -9.48 -12.43
CA ILE A 153 20.47 -8.12 -12.04
C ILE A 153 19.63 -7.54 -10.89
N THR A 154 18.70 -8.31 -10.34
CA THR A 154 17.90 -7.90 -9.18
C THR A 154 18.78 -7.88 -7.93
N PRO A 155 18.90 -6.75 -7.20
CA PRO A 155 19.76 -6.70 -6.03
C PRO A 155 19.36 -7.70 -4.94
N PHE A 156 20.35 -8.34 -4.32
CA PHE A 156 20.13 -9.30 -3.24
C PHE A 156 19.46 -8.69 -1.99
N THR A 157 19.41 -7.37 -1.84
CA THR A 157 18.70 -6.70 -0.74
C THR A 157 17.29 -6.24 -1.11
N SER A 158 16.86 -6.41 -2.37
CA SER A 158 15.53 -5.99 -2.81
C SER A 158 14.44 -6.95 -2.35
N SER A 159 13.34 -6.39 -1.85
CA SER A 159 12.07 -7.09 -1.69
C SER A 159 11.26 -7.06 -2.99
N VAL A 160 10.47 -8.09 -3.24
CA VAL A 160 9.57 -8.17 -4.40
C VAL A 160 8.13 -8.20 -3.90
N TYR A 161 7.26 -7.48 -4.58
CA TYR A 161 5.85 -7.33 -4.22
C TYR A 161 4.96 -7.72 -5.39
N ILE A 162 3.74 -8.14 -5.07
CA ILE A 162 2.62 -8.23 -6.01
C ILE A 162 1.72 -7.03 -5.78
N THR A 163 1.45 -6.29 -6.84
CA THR A 163 0.53 -5.15 -6.83
C THR A 163 -0.69 -5.48 -7.66
N THR A 164 -1.88 -5.20 -7.11
CA THR A 164 -3.15 -5.60 -7.75
C THR A 164 -4.08 -4.41 -7.94
N ASP A 165 -5.05 -4.56 -8.84
CA ASP A 165 -6.16 -3.61 -8.95
C ASP A 165 -6.99 -3.54 -7.66
N GLN A 166 -7.15 -4.66 -6.96
CA GLN A 166 -7.84 -4.73 -5.67
C GLN A 166 -7.11 -3.98 -4.55
N SER A 167 -5.77 -3.86 -4.60
CA SER A 167 -5.00 -3.08 -3.63
C SER A 167 -4.92 -1.58 -3.98
N GLY A 168 -5.70 -1.13 -4.97
CA GLY A 168 -5.63 0.24 -5.47
C GLY A 168 -4.30 0.56 -6.15
N TRP A 169 -3.62 -0.45 -6.71
CA TRP A 169 -2.27 -0.33 -7.25
C TRP A 169 -1.26 0.19 -6.21
N ASN A 170 -1.30 -0.31 -4.97
CA ASN A 170 -0.26 -0.02 -3.98
C ASN A 170 0.97 -0.94 -4.20
N ALA A 171 2.11 -0.35 -4.55
CA ALA A 171 3.39 -1.02 -4.82
C ALA A 171 3.95 -1.87 -3.65
N GLN A 172 3.44 -1.66 -2.43
CA GLN A 172 3.90 -2.38 -1.24
C GLN A 172 2.81 -3.29 -0.66
N ALA A 173 1.74 -3.58 -1.41
CA ALA A 173 0.56 -4.26 -0.89
C ALA A 173 0.82 -5.71 -0.46
N ILE A 174 1.53 -6.49 -1.28
CA ILE A 174 1.68 -7.94 -1.06
C ILE A 174 3.17 -8.31 -1.15
N PRO A 175 3.92 -8.31 -0.03
CA PRO A 175 5.33 -8.70 -0.02
C PRO A 175 5.49 -10.19 -0.26
N MET A 176 6.44 -10.59 -1.11
CA MET A 176 6.80 -11.98 -1.36
C MET A 176 8.04 -12.39 -0.57
N ASP A 177 8.07 -13.65 -0.15
CA ASP A 177 9.21 -14.25 0.53
C ASP A 177 10.25 -14.71 -0.49
N ARG A 178 11.53 -14.44 -0.24
CA ARG A 178 12.60 -14.94 -1.10
C ARG A 178 12.87 -16.41 -0.79
N VAL A 179 12.88 -17.24 -1.82
CA VAL A 179 13.19 -18.68 -1.72
C VAL A 179 14.65 -18.95 -2.07
N ASP A 180 15.17 -18.31 -3.12
CA ASP A 180 16.58 -18.39 -3.52
C ASP A 180 17.05 -17.08 -4.19
N ALA A 181 18.22 -17.11 -4.85
CA ALA A 181 18.79 -15.94 -5.52
C ALA A 181 17.87 -15.29 -6.57
N LEU A 182 17.04 -16.07 -7.26
CA LEU A 182 16.22 -15.62 -8.39
C LEU A 182 14.73 -15.86 -8.19
N HIS A 183 14.32 -16.58 -7.14
CA HIS A 183 12.92 -16.94 -6.93
C HIS A 183 12.34 -16.33 -5.66
N TYR A 184 11.14 -15.80 -5.81
CA TYR A 184 10.29 -15.33 -4.72
C TYR A 184 8.97 -16.06 -4.77
N GLN A 185 8.38 -16.27 -3.60
CA GLN A 185 7.13 -16.99 -3.44
C GLN A 185 6.21 -16.28 -2.46
N ILE A 186 4.91 -16.36 -2.71
CA ILE A 186 3.90 -16.08 -1.70
C ILE A 186 2.72 -17.02 -1.87
N THR A 187 2.11 -17.41 -0.77
CA THR A 187 0.89 -18.22 -0.76
C THR A 187 -0.24 -17.44 -0.08
N ARG A 188 -1.35 -17.25 -0.78
CA ARG A 188 -2.53 -16.52 -0.32
C ARG A 188 -3.79 -17.30 -0.61
N ARG A 189 -4.82 -17.09 0.21
CA ARG A 189 -6.12 -17.75 0.03
C ARG A 189 -7.05 -16.80 -0.71
N TYR A 190 -7.66 -17.29 -1.79
CA TYR A 190 -8.64 -16.54 -2.57
C TYR A 190 -9.90 -17.38 -2.82
N PRO A 191 -11.09 -16.78 -2.81
CA PRO A 191 -12.31 -17.47 -3.25
C PRO A 191 -12.19 -17.87 -4.73
N SER A 192 -12.66 -19.06 -5.11
CA SER A 192 -12.78 -19.45 -6.52
C SER A 192 -13.71 -18.49 -7.26
N GLY A 193 -13.38 -18.16 -8.52
CA GLY A 193 -14.06 -17.13 -9.31
C GLY A 193 -13.60 -15.70 -9.04
N THR A 194 -12.74 -15.47 -8.04
CA THR A 194 -12.10 -14.15 -7.88
C THR A 194 -11.27 -13.85 -9.12
N SER A 195 -11.53 -12.70 -9.74
CA SER A 195 -10.75 -12.18 -10.87
C SER A 195 -10.05 -10.90 -10.45
N PHE A 196 -8.74 -10.80 -10.69
CA PHE A 196 -7.97 -9.59 -10.44
C PHE A 196 -6.85 -9.42 -11.45
N ARG A 197 -6.34 -8.19 -11.52
CA ARG A 197 -5.19 -7.82 -12.33
C ARG A 197 -3.99 -7.62 -11.43
N TYR A 198 -2.82 -8.05 -11.87
CA TYR A 198 -1.61 -7.93 -11.06
C TYR A 198 -0.35 -7.66 -11.87
N LEU A 199 0.65 -7.09 -11.20
CA LEU A 199 2.01 -6.87 -11.66
C LEU A 199 2.99 -7.19 -10.53
N TYR A 200 4.24 -7.43 -10.88
CA TYR A 200 5.37 -7.48 -9.95
C TYR A 200 6.13 -6.17 -9.90
N ASP A 201 6.64 -5.79 -8.73
CA ASP A 201 7.52 -4.64 -8.55
C ASP A 201 8.46 -4.82 -7.35
N ARG A 202 9.37 -3.87 -7.13
CA ARG A 202 10.31 -3.87 -6.00
C ARG A 202 10.00 -2.80 -4.95
N GLY A 203 8.71 -2.57 -4.67
CA GLY A 203 8.21 -1.64 -3.67
C GLY A 203 7.97 -0.21 -4.20
N SER A 204 8.08 -0.01 -5.52
CA SER A 204 7.84 1.26 -6.20
C SER A 204 7.47 1.02 -7.66
N PHE A 205 6.61 1.88 -8.23
CA PHE A 205 6.32 1.83 -9.67
C PHE A 205 7.49 2.17 -10.57
N GLN A 206 8.51 2.88 -10.05
CA GLN A 206 9.75 3.11 -10.80
C GLN A 206 10.52 1.80 -11.04
N SER A 207 10.30 0.79 -10.21
CA SER A 207 10.91 -0.54 -10.31
C SER A 207 9.89 -1.63 -10.63
N LYS A 208 8.80 -1.28 -11.33
CA LYS A 208 7.79 -2.26 -11.80
C LYS A 208 8.35 -3.15 -12.90
N GLU A 209 7.77 -4.33 -13.08
CA GLU A 209 8.15 -5.22 -14.16
C GLU A 209 7.83 -4.62 -15.54
N VAL A 210 8.72 -4.85 -16.51
CA VAL A 210 8.52 -4.48 -17.91
C VAL A 210 8.45 -5.71 -18.81
N ALA A 211 7.85 -5.54 -19.98
CA ALA A 211 7.81 -6.56 -21.01
C ALA A 211 9.23 -6.90 -21.51
N GLN A 212 9.37 -8.03 -22.23
CA GLN A 212 10.68 -8.50 -22.71
C GLN A 212 11.39 -7.48 -23.62
N ASN A 213 10.63 -6.63 -24.30
CA ASN A 213 11.13 -5.53 -25.12
C ASN A 213 11.49 -4.25 -24.33
N GLY A 214 11.42 -4.29 -22.99
CA GLY A 214 11.69 -3.15 -22.11
C GLY A 214 10.55 -2.14 -21.99
N LEU A 215 9.45 -2.31 -22.72
CA LEU A 215 8.28 -1.43 -22.62
C LEU A 215 7.39 -1.81 -21.43
N ASP A 216 6.51 -0.90 -21.04
CA ASP A 216 5.52 -1.14 -19.99
C ASP A 216 4.74 -2.44 -20.23
N ARG A 217 4.76 -3.33 -19.23
CA ARG A 217 3.98 -4.57 -19.26
C ARG A 217 2.53 -4.26 -18.94
N ARG A 218 1.61 -4.82 -19.75
CA ARG A 218 0.18 -4.86 -19.41
C ARG A 218 -0.03 -5.75 -18.17
N PRO A 219 -0.84 -5.33 -17.17
CA PRO A 219 -1.16 -6.17 -16.02
C PRO A 219 -1.66 -7.55 -16.41
N ARG A 220 -1.15 -8.57 -15.71
CA ARG A 220 -1.56 -9.96 -15.87
C ARG A 220 -2.98 -10.10 -15.33
N VAL A 221 -3.81 -10.87 -16.00
CA VAL A 221 -5.17 -11.17 -15.54
C VAL A 221 -5.16 -12.58 -14.95
N PHE A 222 -5.64 -12.73 -13.73
CA PHE A 222 -5.78 -14.03 -13.11
C PHE A 222 -7.19 -14.23 -12.57
N VAL A 223 -7.75 -15.39 -12.90
CA VAL A 223 -9.03 -15.87 -12.38
C VAL A 223 -8.75 -17.12 -11.56
N VAL A 224 -9.17 -17.11 -10.30
CA VAL A 224 -8.96 -18.23 -9.37
C VAL A 224 -9.85 -19.40 -9.80
N PRO A 225 -9.28 -20.56 -10.17
CA PRO A 225 -10.06 -21.71 -10.59
C PRO A 225 -10.75 -22.38 -9.40
N ASP A 226 -11.72 -23.26 -9.65
CA ASP A 226 -12.36 -24.08 -8.62
C ASP A 226 -11.48 -25.28 -8.22
N ALA A 227 -10.34 -25.03 -7.58
CA ALA A 227 -9.36 -26.02 -7.15
C ALA A 227 -9.03 -25.88 -5.64
N ASP A 228 -8.37 -26.86 -5.03
CA ASP A 228 -7.92 -26.72 -3.64
C ASP A 228 -6.63 -25.89 -3.57
N VAL A 229 -5.71 -26.15 -4.50
CA VAL A 229 -4.43 -25.46 -4.62
C VAL A 229 -4.20 -25.06 -6.08
N ARG A 230 -3.67 -23.86 -6.28
CA ARG A 230 -3.24 -23.37 -7.59
C ARG A 230 -1.84 -22.77 -7.49
N VAL A 231 -0.93 -23.24 -8.35
CA VAL A 231 0.42 -22.68 -8.47
C VAL A 231 0.53 -21.87 -9.77
N ILE A 232 1.07 -20.66 -9.66
CA ILE A 232 1.36 -19.76 -10.77
C ILE A 232 2.87 -19.59 -10.82
N ARG A 233 3.46 -19.76 -12.00
CA ARG A 233 4.89 -19.56 -12.24
C ARG A 233 5.05 -18.46 -13.26
N ASP A 234 5.57 -17.33 -12.80
CA ASP A 234 5.77 -16.15 -13.62
C ASP A 234 7.27 -15.86 -13.77
N ASN A 235 7.62 -15.18 -14.86
CA ASN A 235 8.97 -14.69 -15.10
C ASN A 235 8.93 -13.16 -15.32
N VAL A 236 9.81 -12.46 -14.63
CA VAL A 236 10.08 -11.03 -14.80
C VAL A 236 11.37 -10.90 -15.61
N TYR A 237 11.27 -10.29 -16.78
CA TYR A 237 12.42 -10.16 -17.69
C TYR A 237 13.35 -9.01 -17.30
N ALA A 238 12.79 -7.88 -16.89
CA ALA A 238 13.52 -6.69 -16.46
C ALA A 238 12.63 -5.82 -15.56
N TRP A 239 13.27 -4.91 -14.83
CA TRP A 239 12.63 -3.86 -14.05
C TRP A 239 12.67 -2.54 -14.80
N GLN A 240 11.66 -1.69 -14.64
CA GLN A 240 11.54 -0.41 -15.36
C GLN A 240 12.74 0.51 -15.12
N ASP A 241 13.29 0.54 -13.91
CA ASP A 241 14.46 1.33 -13.55
C ASP A 241 15.79 0.81 -14.14
N GLN A 242 15.76 -0.40 -14.72
CA GLN A 242 16.92 -1.08 -15.31
C GLN A 242 16.77 -1.32 -16.82
N ALA A 243 15.58 -1.16 -17.39
CA ALA A 243 15.34 -1.34 -18.81
C ALA A 243 15.96 -0.18 -19.60
N ASN A 244 16.75 -0.50 -20.63
CA ASN A 244 17.30 0.50 -21.55
C ASN A 244 16.14 1.31 -22.19
N GLY A 245 15.94 2.54 -21.73
CA GLY A 245 14.82 3.42 -22.11
C GLY A 245 14.00 3.93 -20.93
N GLY A 246 14.16 3.37 -19.73
CA GLY A 246 13.68 3.98 -18.49
C GLY A 246 14.41 5.30 -18.22
N VAL A 247 13.68 6.29 -17.71
CA VAL A 247 14.16 7.66 -17.46
C VAL A 247 15.22 7.76 -16.34
N ASN A 248 15.89 6.65 -16.01
CA ASN A 248 17.22 6.72 -15.41
C ASN A 248 18.18 7.18 -16.49
N GLN A 249 18.23 8.50 -16.62
CA GLN A 249 19.45 9.15 -17.04
C GLN A 249 20.60 8.41 -16.36
N VAL A 250 21.47 7.83 -17.18
CA VAL A 250 22.88 7.78 -16.85
C VAL A 250 23.23 9.24 -16.57
N GLN A 251 23.04 9.72 -15.33
CA GLN A 251 23.97 10.70 -14.82
C GLN A 251 25.27 9.91 -14.76
N PRO A 252 26.27 10.22 -15.60
CA PRO A 252 27.60 9.75 -15.33
C PRO A 252 27.95 10.31 -13.95
N GLN A 253 27.70 9.54 -12.89
CA GLN A 253 28.37 9.73 -11.64
C GLN A 253 29.80 9.26 -11.88
N VAL A 254 30.53 10.12 -12.60
CA VAL A 254 31.98 10.21 -12.45
C VAL A 254 32.21 10.45 -10.97
N MET A 255 32.46 9.36 -10.23
CA MET A 255 33.24 9.48 -9.01
C MET A 255 34.48 10.29 -9.39
N PRO A 256 34.72 11.45 -8.76
CA PRO A 256 35.95 12.18 -8.97
C PRO A 256 37.06 11.32 -8.38
N THR A 257 37.64 10.43 -9.18
CA THR A 257 38.94 9.87 -8.84
C THR A 257 39.94 11.04 -8.87
N PRO A 258 40.89 11.15 -7.93
CA PRO A 258 41.90 12.21 -7.91
C PRO A 258 42.73 12.33 -9.19
N TYR A 259 42.65 11.36 -10.11
CA TYR A 259 43.42 11.29 -11.35
C TYR A 259 42.59 11.51 -12.63
N ASN A 260 41.32 11.92 -12.54
CA ASN A 260 40.52 12.29 -13.73
C ASN A 260 39.94 13.71 -13.59
N PRO A 261 40.75 14.76 -13.76
CA PRO A 261 40.24 16.12 -13.90
C PRO A 261 39.33 16.17 -15.14
N ALA A 262 38.09 16.62 -14.94
CA ALA A 262 37.02 16.81 -15.91
C ALA A 262 37.45 16.76 -17.41
N PRO A 263 36.90 15.85 -18.24
CA PRO A 263 37.37 15.65 -19.61
C PRO A 263 36.92 16.71 -20.62
N PHE A 264 36.32 17.84 -20.19
CA PHE A 264 35.87 18.87 -21.13
C PHE A 264 36.34 20.29 -20.77
N PRO A 265 37.64 20.62 -20.93
CA PRO A 265 38.11 22.00 -20.90
C PRO A 265 37.76 22.81 -22.16
N ASN A 266 37.25 22.16 -23.22
CA ASN A 266 37.08 22.76 -24.55
C ASN A 266 35.65 22.63 -25.11
N LEU A 267 34.60 22.81 -24.28
CA LEU A 267 33.30 23.07 -24.87
C LEU A 267 33.35 24.44 -25.57
N PRO A 268 33.03 24.54 -26.87
CA PRO A 268 32.94 25.84 -27.54
C PRO A 268 31.90 26.69 -26.81
N CYS A 269 32.26 27.94 -26.49
CA CYS A 269 31.30 28.90 -25.95
C CYS A 269 30.07 28.92 -26.86
N LEU A 270 28.89 28.73 -26.27
CA LEU A 270 27.64 28.84 -27.01
C LEU A 270 27.62 30.16 -27.78
N PRO A 271 27.11 30.18 -29.02
CA PRO A 271 27.02 31.40 -29.80
C PRO A 271 26.28 32.48 -28.98
N PRO A 272 26.72 33.75 -29.08
CA PRO A 272 26.15 34.82 -28.29
C PRO A 272 24.62 34.86 -28.49
N PRO A 273 23.85 35.13 -27.43
CA PRO A 273 22.40 35.24 -27.54
C PRO A 273 22.02 36.27 -28.60
N GLN A 274 20.95 35.98 -29.35
CA GLN A 274 20.41 36.90 -30.36
C GLN A 274 20.25 38.31 -29.79
N PRO A 275 20.46 39.36 -30.61
CA PRO A 275 20.30 40.75 -30.17
C PRO A 275 18.95 40.94 -29.48
N PRO A 276 18.91 41.56 -28.30
CA PRO A 276 17.65 41.84 -27.64
C PRO A 276 16.78 42.76 -28.51
N ALA A 277 15.47 42.64 -28.36
CA ALA A 277 14.51 43.54 -28.99
C ALA A 277 14.84 45.01 -28.65
N PRO A 278 14.54 45.97 -29.54
CA PRO A 278 14.84 47.39 -29.32
C PRO A 278 14.30 47.89 -27.98
N GLY A 279 15.17 48.39 -27.11
CA GLY A 279 14.81 48.93 -25.79
C GLY A 279 15.18 48.06 -24.59
N HIS A 280 15.86 46.92 -24.77
CA HIS A 280 16.33 46.09 -23.67
C HIS A 280 17.86 46.01 -23.60
N LYS A 281 18.39 46.20 -22.39
CA LYS A 281 19.83 46.10 -22.10
C LYS A 281 20.21 44.62 -22.08
N PRO A 282 21.27 44.17 -22.79
CA PRO A 282 21.69 42.78 -22.76
C PRO A 282 22.10 42.36 -21.34
N PRO A 283 21.80 41.11 -20.92
CA PRO A 283 22.35 40.58 -19.68
C PRO A 283 23.88 40.45 -19.77
N PRO A 284 24.60 40.63 -18.66
CA PRO A 284 26.05 40.46 -18.64
C PRO A 284 26.43 39.00 -18.97
N PRO A 285 27.56 38.77 -19.67
CA PRO A 285 28.01 37.43 -20.02
C PRO A 285 28.37 36.61 -18.78
N PRO A 286 28.20 35.27 -18.81
CA PRO A 286 28.58 34.41 -17.71
C PRO A 286 30.09 34.45 -17.44
N ALA A 287 30.45 34.46 -16.15
CA ALA A 287 31.84 34.49 -15.71
C ALA A 287 32.60 33.25 -16.19
N GLY A 288 33.80 33.45 -16.77
CA GLY A 288 34.68 32.36 -17.22
C GLY A 288 34.85 32.23 -18.73
N CYS A 289 34.21 33.08 -19.56
CA CYS A 289 34.49 33.13 -21.00
C CYS A 289 35.71 34.03 -21.30
N PRO A 290 36.61 33.63 -22.21
CA PRO A 290 37.73 34.48 -22.65
C PRO A 290 37.18 35.75 -23.33
N GLY A 291 37.46 36.92 -22.73
CA GLY A 291 36.95 38.23 -23.17
C GLY A 291 36.21 39.03 -22.11
N ALA A 292 35.87 38.45 -20.96
CA ALA A 292 35.36 39.21 -19.82
C ALA A 292 36.49 40.08 -19.21
N PRO A 293 36.30 41.40 -19.06
CA PRO A 293 37.28 42.23 -18.36
C PRO A 293 37.42 41.75 -16.91
N PRO A 294 38.63 41.79 -16.33
CA PRO A 294 38.84 41.37 -14.95
C PRO A 294 37.95 42.20 -14.01
N PRO A 295 37.36 41.56 -12.97
CA PRO A 295 36.53 42.27 -12.02
C PRO A 295 37.35 43.38 -11.35
N GLY A 296 36.98 44.64 -11.59
CA GLY A 296 37.65 45.83 -11.05
C GLY A 296 38.27 46.78 -12.08
N ALA A 297 38.20 46.50 -13.39
CA ALA A 297 38.65 47.47 -14.39
C ALA A 297 37.68 48.67 -14.50
N PRO A 298 38.16 49.92 -14.41
CA PRO A 298 37.32 51.10 -14.64
C PRO A 298 36.84 51.15 -16.10
N PRO A 299 35.64 51.70 -16.37
CA PRO A 299 35.10 51.78 -17.73
C PRO A 299 35.98 52.66 -18.62
N PRO A 300 36.15 52.31 -19.91
CA PRO A 300 36.88 53.13 -20.86
C PRO A 300 36.17 54.49 -21.08
N PRO A 301 36.94 55.54 -21.45
CA PRO A 301 36.41 56.89 -21.71
C PRO A 301 35.45 56.94 -22.91
#